data_AF-A0A965AIC4-F1
#
_entry.id   AF-A0A965AIC4-F1
#
_cell.length_a   1.000
_cell.length_b   1.000
_cell.length_c   1.000
_cell.angle_alpha   90.00
_cell.angle_beta   90.00
_cell.angle_gamma   90.00
#
_symmetry.space_group_name_H-M   'P 1'
#
loop_
_entity.id
_entity.type
_entity.pdbx_description
1 polymer ?
#
loop_
_entity_poly.entity_id
_entity_poly.type
_entity_poly.pdbx_seq_one_letter_code
_entity_poly.pdbx_strand_id
1 'polypeptide(L)'
;MRRRWLGLPSSGLRTAFYLASAVGVWGFAFVNPSVSALISRSADPEEQGEVLGVNQSFASLGRILGPLAGSLLFAVHPSHVLPFVAAVLTLLGVAAIVAGGVMPARERFLEKV
;
A
#
# COMPACT_ATOMS: atom_id res chain seq x y z
N MET A 1 5.16 -35.42 16.18
CA MET A 1 6.49 -34.87 15.81
C MET A 1 6.35 -33.39 15.47
N ARG A 2 6.77 -32.49 16.36
CA ARG A 2 6.54 -31.04 16.27
C ARG A 2 7.78 -30.37 15.63
N ARG A 3 7.71 -30.03 14.34
CA ARG A 3 8.81 -29.32 13.66
C ARG A 3 8.88 -27.87 14.15
N ARG A 4 9.91 -27.56 14.92
CA ARG A 4 10.26 -26.24 15.47
C ARG A 4 11.15 -25.52 14.45
N TRP A 5 10.56 -24.70 13.58
CA TRP A 5 11.28 -24.12 12.43
C TRP A 5 12.06 -22.82 12.68
N LEU A 6 11.89 -22.14 13.82
CA LEU A 6 12.81 -21.08 14.25
C LEU A 6 12.82 -21.03 15.78
N GLY A 7 14.00 -21.07 16.40
CA GLY A 7 14.18 -20.99 17.85
C GLY A 7 13.91 -19.62 18.47
N LEU A 8 13.08 -18.78 17.85
CA LEU A 8 12.75 -17.45 18.35
C LEU A 8 11.68 -17.58 19.46
N PRO A 9 11.86 -16.94 20.62
CA PRO A 9 10.83 -16.91 21.65
C PRO A 9 9.56 -16.30 21.05
N SER A 10 8.40 -16.94 21.25
CA SER A 10 7.12 -16.52 20.64
C SER A 10 6.74 -15.07 20.95
N SER A 11 7.31 -14.48 22.01
CA SER A 11 7.22 -13.05 22.33
C SER A 11 7.90 -12.17 21.28
N GLY A 12 9.10 -12.51 20.81
CA GLY A 12 9.88 -11.71 19.86
C GLY A 12 9.19 -11.58 18.50
N LEU A 13 8.64 -12.66 17.97
CA LEU A 13 7.92 -12.64 16.68
C LEU A 13 6.65 -11.77 16.74
N ARG A 14 5.90 -11.85 17.85
CA ARG A 14 4.71 -11.01 18.06
C ARG A 14 5.08 -9.53 18.15
N THR A 15 6.13 -9.20 18.91
CA THR A 15 6.64 -7.83 19.00
C THR A 15 7.10 -7.32 17.64
N ALA A 16 7.85 -8.11 16.87
CA ALA A 16 8.27 -7.75 15.53
C ALA A 16 7.08 -7.49 14.59
N PHE A 17 6.04 -8.34 14.66
CA PHE A 17 4.81 -8.14 13.91
C PHE A 17 4.14 -6.80 14.26
N TYR A 18 3.95 -6.50 15.55
CA TYR A 18 3.32 -5.24 15.96
C TYR A 18 4.15 -4.01 15.57
N LEU A 19 5.47 -4.08 15.67
CA LEU A 19 6.36 -3.01 15.22
C LEU A 19 6.26 -2.80 13.70
N ALA A 20 6.28 -3.87 12.92
CA ALA A 20 6.11 -3.79 11.47
C ALA A 20 4.74 -3.20 11.09
N SER A 21 3.66 -3.61 11.77
CA SER A 21 2.33 -3.02 11.58
C SER A 21 2.29 -1.54 11.96
N ALA A 22 2.93 -1.16 13.07
CA ALA A 22 2.99 0.24 13.50
C ALA A 22 3.69 1.12 12.46
N VAL A 23 4.84 0.65 11.93
CA VAL A 23 5.54 1.35 10.83
C VAL A 23 4.66 1.46 9.58
N GLY A 24 3.95 0.38 9.23
CA GLY A 24 3.02 0.38 8.09
C GLY A 24 1.88 1.38 8.25
N VAL A 25 1.23 1.41 9.41
CA VAL A 25 0.15 2.36 9.73
C VAL A 25 0.68 3.80 9.76
N TRP A 26 1.86 4.01 10.33
CA TRP A 26 2.48 5.33 10.40
C TRP A 26 2.75 5.87 9.00
N GLY A 27 3.34 5.06 8.11
CA GLY A 27 3.52 5.43 6.71
C GLY A 27 2.20 5.73 6.00
N PHE A 28 1.19 4.87 6.17
CA PHE A 28 -0.14 5.07 5.58
C PHE A 28 -0.80 6.39 6.03
N ALA A 29 -0.65 6.75 7.30
CA ALA A 29 -1.21 7.98 7.87
C ALA A 29 -0.65 9.26 7.24
N PHE A 30 0.61 9.25 6.78
CA PHE A 30 1.19 10.39 6.05
C PHE A 30 0.86 10.38 4.56
N VAL A 31 0.86 9.18 3.94
CA VAL A 31 0.65 9.05 2.49
C VAL A 31 -0.76 9.49 2.09
N ASN A 32 -1.79 9.12 2.85
CA ASN A 32 -3.19 9.37 2.48
C ASN A 32 -3.54 10.88 2.32
N PRO A 33 -3.26 11.76 3.31
CA PRO A 33 -3.49 13.20 3.15
C PRO A 33 -2.54 13.83 2.13
N SER A 34 -1.28 13.37 2.02
CA SER A 34 -0.31 13.91 1.06
C SER A 34 -0.74 13.67 -0.39
N VAL A 35 -1.19 12.45 -0.70
CA VAL A 35 -1.72 12.11 -2.03
C VAL A 35 -2.99 12.90 -2.32
N SER A 36 -3.90 12.99 -1.35
CA SER A 36 -5.15 13.75 -1.53
C SER A 36 -4.87 15.25 -1.77
N ALA A 37 -3.90 15.83 -1.09
CA ALA A 37 -3.47 17.22 -1.29
C ALA A 37 -2.80 17.42 -2.67
N LEU A 38 -1.96 16.49 -3.10
CA LEU A 38 -1.33 16.53 -4.43
C LEU A 38 -2.37 16.44 -5.55
N ILE A 39 -3.34 15.52 -5.44
CA ILE A 39 -4.44 15.38 -6.39
C ILE A 39 -5.27 16.66 -6.43
N SER A 40 -5.68 17.16 -5.26
CA SER A 40 -6.43 18.41 -5.09
C SER A 40 -5.76 19.61 -5.74
N ARG A 41 -4.43 19.75 -5.60
CA ARG A 41 -3.64 20.85 -6.20
C ARG A 41 -3.38 20.67 -7.70
N SER A 42 -3.54 19.47 -8.22
CA SER A 42 -3.29 19.15 -9.63
C SER A 42 -4.56 19.13 -10.47
N ALA A 43 -5.73 19.12 -9.84
CA ALA A 43 -7.03 19.18 -10.49
C ALA A 43 -7.46 20.63 -10.71
N ASP A 44 -8.24 20.86 -11.77
CA ASP A 44 -8.88 22.15 -11.98
C ASP A 44 -9.93 22.42 -10.88
N PRO A 45 -10.12 23.68 -10.44
CA PRO A 45 -11.01 23.99 -9.32
C PRO A 45 -12.46 23.52 -9.50
N GLU A 46 -12.94 23.49 -10.75
CA GLU A 46 -14.30 23.07 -11.09
C GLU A 46 -14.47 21.54 -11.03
N GLU A 47 -13.40 20.77 -11.23
CA GLU A 47 -13.40 19.30 -11.31
C GLU A 47 -12.83 18.64 -10.04
N GLN A 48 -12.33 19.42 -9.08
CA GLN A 48 -11.63 18.91 -7.90
C GLN A 48 -12.45 17.87 -7.11
N GLY A 49 -13.77 18.07 -6.99
CA GLY A 49 -14.68 17.13 -6.34
C GLY A 49 -14.81 15.81 -7.09
N GLU A 50 -14.85 15.85 -8.42
CA GLU A 50 -14.90 14.66 -9.27
C GLU A 50 -13.60 13.86 -9.16
N VAL A 51 -12.44 14.52 -9.31
CA VAL A 51 -11.13 13.86 -9.25
C VAL A 51 -10.89 13.21 -7.88
N LEU A 52 -11.22 13.92 -6.79
CA LEU A 52 -11.14 13.35 -5.45
C LEU A 52 -12.16 12.20 -5.25
N GLY A 53 -13.34 12.29 -5.85
CA GLY A 53 -14.35 11.23 -5.86
C GLY A 53 -13.87 9.96 -6.56
N VAL A 54 -13.18 10.10 -7.70
CA VAL A 54 -12.54 8.98 -8.42
C VAL A 54 -11.45 8.35 -7.55
N ASN A 55 -10.59 9.15 -6.92
CA ASN A 55 -9.56 8.65 -5.99
C ASN A 55 -10.16 7.85 -4.82
N GLN A 56 -11.24 8.35 -4.22
CA GLN A 56 -11.95 7.63 -3.14
C GLN A 56 -12.66 6.36 -3.62
N SER A 57 -13.15 6.35 -4.87
CA SER A 57 -13.72 5.16 -5.49
C SER A 57 -12.67 4.04 -5.62
N PHE A 58 -11.47 4.34 -6.11
CA PHE A 58 -10.36 3.38 -6.16
C PHE A 58 -9.94 2.89 -4.77
N ALA A 59 -9.84 3.79 -3.79
CA ALA A 59 -9.55 3.41 -2.41
C ALA A 59 -10.61 2.45 -1.83
N SER A 60 -11.87 2.67 -2.16
CA SER A 60 -12.99 1.82 -1.73
C SER A 60 -12.97 0.46 -2.42
N LEU A 61 -12.67 0.41 -3.72
CA LEU A 61 -12.44 -0.84 -4.44
C LEU A 61 -11.30 -1.65 -3.80
N GLY A 62 -10.18 -1.00 -3.45
CA GLY A 62 -9.08 -1.65 -2.74
C GLY A 62 -9.50 -2.25 -1.38
N ARG A 63 -10.34 -1.54 -0.62
CA ARG A 63 -10.89 -2.02 0.66
C ARG A 63 -11.88 -3.18 0.51
N ILE A 64 -12.52 -3.33 -0.65
CA ILE A 64 -13.41 -4.46 -0.95
C ILE A 64 -12.60 -5.64 -1.49
N LEU A 65 -11.82 -5.41 -2.55
CA LEU A 65 -11.08 -6.45 -3.26
C LEU A 65 -9.90 -6.99 -2.45
N GLY A 66 -9.25 -6.16 -1.62
CA GLY A 66 -8.11 -6.54 -0.80
C GLY A 66 -8.42 -7.69 0.16
N PRO A 67 -9.41 -7.56 1.06
CA PRO A 67 -9.84 -8.65 1.93
C PRO A 67 -10.38 -9.86 1.17
N LEU A 68 -11.09 -9.66 0.05
CA LEU A 68 -11.59 -10.77 -0.77
C LEU A 68 -10.43 -11.60 -1.34
N ALA A 69 -9.49 -10.95 -2.04
CA ALA A 69 -8.31 -11.61 -2.59
C ALA A 69 -7.43 -12.21 -1.50
N GLY A 70 -7.20 -11.47 -0.41
CA GLY A 70 -6.42 -11.94 0.74
C GLY A 70 -7.04 -13.18 1.39
N SER A 71 -8.36 -13.21 1.57
CA SER A 71 -9.07 -14.34 2.16
C SER A 71 -9.01 -15.58 1.26
N LEU A 72 -9.20 -15.40 -0.05
CA LEU A 72 -9.08 -16.49 -1.02
C LEU A 72 -7.66 -17.06 -1.01
N LEU A 73 -6.64 -16.21 -1.12
CA LEU A 73 -5.24 -16.63 -1.08
C LEU A 73 -4.87 -17.31 0.24
N PHE A 74 -5.44 -16.86 1.36
CA PHE A 74 -5.22 -17.45 2.68
C PHE A 74 -5.74 -18.90 2.73
N ALA A 75 -6.86 -19.19 2.07
CA ALA A 75 -7.51 -20.50 2.07
C ALA A 75 -6.87 -21.52 1.12
N VAL A 76 -6.13 -21.07 0.10
CA VAL A 76 -5.60 -21.95 -0.96
C VAL A 76 -4.53 -22.93 -0.47
N HIS A 77 -3.68 -22.55 0.50
CA HIS A 77 -2.58 -23.39 0.95
C HIS A 77 -2.48 -23.45 2.48
N PRO A 78 -2.23 -24.63 3.10
CA PRO A 78 -2.17 -24.77 4.57
C PRO A 78 -1.12 -23.93 5.28
N SER A 79 -0.10 -23.45 4.57
CA SER A 79 0.92 -22.56 5.14
C SER A 79 0.44 -21.12 5.32
N HIS A 80 -0.68 -20.74 4.71
CA HIS A 80 -1.26 -19.39 4.74
C HIS A 80 -0.30 -18.26 4.30
N VAL A 81 0.77 -18.60 3.58
CA VAL A 81 1.83 -17.66 3.17
C VAL A 81 1.44 -16.81 1.96
N LEU A 82 0.51 -17.28 1.12
CA LEU A 82 0.20 -16.68 -0.17
C LEU A 82 -0.26 -15.20 -0.12
N PRO A 83 -1.09 -14.76 0.84
CA PRO A 83 -1.45 -13.33 0.95
C PRO A 83 -0.24 -12.42 1.16
N PHE A 84 0.75 -12.89 1.93
CA PHE A 84 1.97 -12.13 2.21
C PHE A 84 2.88 -12.05 0.98
N VAL A 85 2.99 -13.15 0.22
CA VAL A 85 3.73 -13.16 -1.06
C VAL A 85 3.08 -12.19 -2.04
N ALA A 86 1.76 -12.24 -2.18
CA ALA A 86 1.03 -11.32 -3.06
C ALA A 86 1.23 -9.85 -2.64
N ALA A 87 1.24 -9.55 -1.34
CA ALA A 87 1.50 -8.20 -0.83
C ALA A 87 2.92 -7.71 -1.20
N VAL A 88 3.94 -8.56 -1.03
CA VAL A 88 5.33 -8.23 -1.40
C VAL A 88 5.46 -8.01 -2.91
N LEU A 89 4.88 -8.89 -3.73
CA LEU A 89 4.91 -8.74 -5.18
C LEU A 89 4.20 -7.46 -5.64
N THR A 90 3.08 -7.10 -5.00
CA THR A 90 2.36 -5.85 -5.29
C THR A 90 3.23 -4.64 -4.96
N LEU A 91 3.89 -4.62 -3.80
CA LEU A 91 4.80 -3.55 -3.41
C LEU A 91 5.99 -3.42 -4.36
N LEU A 92 6.59 -4.53 -4.77
CA LEU A 92 7.69 -4.54 -5.74
C LEU A 92 7.23 -4.04 -7.12
N GLY A 93 6.02 -4.41 -7.55
CA GLY A 93 5.43 -3.91 -8.79
C GLY A 93 5.22 -2.41 -8.76
N VAL A 94 4.66 -1.88 -7.67
CA VAL A 94 4.51 -0.42 -7.48
C VAL A 94 5.87 0.27 -7.46
N ALA A 95 6.86 -0.27 -6.72
CA ALA A 95 8.21 0.28 -6.68
C ALA A 95 8.88 0.29 -8.06
N ALA A 96 8.69 -0.77 -8.86
CA ALA A 96 9.20 -0.84 -10.22
C ALA A 96 8.55 0.18 -11.15
N ILE A 97 7.24 0.40 -11.04
CA ILE A 97 6.53 1.43 -11.83
C ILE A 97 7.05 2.83 -11.47
N VAL A 98 7.21 3.11 -10.18
CA VAL A 98 7.74 4.40 -9.70
C VAL A 98 9.17 4.61 -10.18
N ALA A 99 10.02 3.59 -10.06
CA ALA A 99 11.42 3.64 -10.51
C ALA A 99 11.55 3.71 -12.04
N GLY A 100 10.61 3.12 -12.78
CA GLY A 100 10.66 2.97 -14.23
C GLY A 100 10.12 4.16 -15.03
N GLY A 101 9.42 5.13 -14.43
CA GLY A 101 8.78 6.16 -15.28
C GLY A 101 8.04 7.34 -14.67
N VAL A 102 8.21 7.72 -13.39
CA VAL A 102 7.50 8.90 -12.83
C VAL A 102 8.44 9.96 -12.21
N MET A 103 9.64 10.12 -12.78
CA MET A 103 10.49 11.28 -12.48
C MET A 103 10.86 12.13 -13.71
N PRO A 104 9.88 12.73 -14.44
CA PRO A 104 10.12 13.96 -15.20
C PRO A 104 9.36 15.19 -14.67
N ALA A 105 8.61 15.09 -13.56
CA ALA A 105 7.74 16.19 -13.10
C ALA A 105 8.47 17.36 -12.40
N ARG A 106 9.76 17.22 -12.07
CA ARG A 106 10.52 18.26 -11.36
C ARG A 106 10.79 19.51 -12.22
N GLU A 107 10.80 19.38 -13.54
CA GLU A 107 11.15 20.48 -14.45
C GLU A 107 9.96 21.40 -14.73
N ARG A 108 8.74 20.87 -14.80
CA ARG A 108 7.52 21.63 -15.14
C ARG A 108 6.98 22.53 -14.04
N PHE A 109 7.38 22.30 -12.79
CA PHE A 109 7.02 23.14 -11.63
C PHE A 109 7.95 24.35 -11.46
N LEU A 110 9.19 24.27 -11.96
CA LEU A 110 10.16 25.37 -11.88
C LEU A 110 10.01 26.36 -13.05
N GLU A 111 9.32 25.96 -14.12
CA GLU A 111 9.08 26.80 -15.30
C GLU A 111 7.82 27.68 -15.17
N LYS A 112 7.00 27.46 -14.13
CA LYS A 112 5.74 28.19 -13.86
C LYS A 112 5.80 29.09 -12.61
N VAL A 113 7.01 29.36 -12.09
CA VAL A 113 7.29 30.36 -11.03
C VAL A 113 8.29 31.36 -11.59
#